data_AF-A0A517X371-F1
#
_entry.id   AF-A0A517X371-F1
#
_cell.length_a   1.000
_cell.length_b   1.000
_cell.length_c   1.000
_cell.angle_alpha   90.00
_cell.angle_beta   90.00
_cell.angle_gamma   90.00
#
_symmetry.space_group_name_H-M   'P 1'
#
loop_
_entity.id
_entity.type
_entity.pdbx_description
1 polymer ?
#
loop_
_entity_poly.entity_id
_entity_poly.type
_entity_poly.pdbx_seq_one_letter_code
_entity_poly.pdbx_strand_id
1 'polypeptide(L)'
;MTSLHSSFLKISPRISVLPLIHGSGDYAIEVRRVMLNNEFDCLAVPLPPSFQANVERGISFLPSITAVLQEEPPISGSAPWEEDDEEEEDDIQRVCSYVPIDPCQGVIAALRLAMMEHIDRHFIDLETQRFESISASLPDPYALKKVPLEKFSAAVLPALNKLPEGQPLDRCKMMAHRLRELEKKYKSILLVCSLLDWPWIHDAYIEQMPLEVEDEEVNETNIYTADSETLLFLLGELPYITGLYEAARSELNDDENLSVDGIKELALTARDRYRLELKSRGRKITPKVLSVYFRYIRNLSLIERRMTPDLYTLVKAAQQVAGDQFAIQIAETAREYPFVHLLPFDKISFGIEQAQLPNGTMFELSNRLPGNPISWRNCELTPKPPKPKQDEWEMRWDPFKQCSWPPEDVAIEKFRTSVKDHALSLLGVDLARTEKFTTSMKDGLDLRETLRNWHTGEIHVKVLPPSRGRLDCVIMLFDSPADPRDYPYRLTWHAEHQDESTLAFFATDHRKEMVGPGIGMATYGGALFLFPPRPVSDIWNDLQFDFVDTLEERLLVAACHYSEESHIALLSEAPPGIGWRRLAKRYQKKLIHVPLGRFSQETIQQLRMFHVLNGQEIRSYAAHYIRKA
;
A
#
# COMPACT_ATOMS: atom_id res chain seq x y z
N MET A 1 -8.00 -37.52 -3.66
CA MET A 1 -7.50 -38.71 -2.93
C MET A 1 -7.82 -38.49 -1.48
N THR A 2 -8.82 -39.19 -0.96
CA THR A 2 -9.27 -39.14 0.44
C THR A 2 -8.09 -39.46 1.35
N SER A 3 -7.58 -38.44 2.04
CA SER A 3 -6.62 -38.60 3.13
C SER A 3 -7.35 -39.31 4.27
N LEU A 4 -7.17 -40.62 4.37
CA LEU A 4 -7.40 -41.34 5.61
C LEU A 4 -6.56 -40.62 6.66
N HIS A 5 -7.19 -40.03 7.69
CA HIS A 5 -6.50 -39.40 8.82
C HIS A 5 -5.30 -40.27 9.22
N SER A 6 -4.10 -39.73 9.01
CA SER A 6 -2.87 -40.40 9.42
C SER A 6 -2.97 -40.74 10.90
N SER A 7 -2.47 -41.92 11.30
CA SER A 7 -2.33 -42.27 12.72
C SER A 7 -1.48 -41.27 13.51
N PHE A 8 -0.70 -40.44 12.80
CA PHE A 8 0.17 -39.42 13.38
C PHE A 8 -0.57 -38.30 14.12
N LEU A 9 -1.72 -37.84 13.60
CA LEU A 9 -2.52 -36.77 14.21
C LEU A 9 -3.66 -37.35 15.08
N LYS A 10 -3.36 -38.40 15.84
CA LYS A 10 -4.27 -39.01 16.80
C LYS A 10 -3.58 -39.17 18.14
N ILE A 11 -4.25 -38.73 19.20
CA ILE A 11 -3.84 -39.01 20.58
C ILE A 11 -4.38 -40.39 21.00
N SER A 12 -5.58 -40.74 20.54
CA SER A 12 -6.22 -42.03 20.81
C SER A 12 -7.06 -42.49 19.61
N PRO A 13 -7.64 -43.70 19.61
CA PRO A 13 -8.57 -44.13 18.57
C PRO A 13 -9.79 -43.20 18.41
N ARG A 14 -10.16 -42.46 19.47
CA ARG A 14 -11.30 -41.55 19.52
C ARG A 14 -10.92 -40.07 19.44
N ILE A 15 -9.67 -39.71 19.71
CA ILE A 15 -9.21 -38.32 19.75
C ILE A 15 -8.27 -38.05 18.58
N SER A 16 -8.73 -37.23 17.65
CA SER A 16 -7.92 -36.67 16.57
C SER A 16 -7.47 -35.26 16.94
N VAL A 17 -6.28 -34.85 16.48
CA VAL A 17 -5.73 -33.52 16.75
C VAL A 17 -5.54 -32.76 15.45
N LEU A 18 -5.88 -31.47 15.48
CA LEU A 18 -5.53 -30.50 14.45
C LEU A 18 -4.63 -29.44 15.11
N PRO A 19 -3.31 -29.60 15.01
CA PRO A 19 -2.37 -28.61 15.52
C PRO A 19 -2.27 -27.44 14.52
N LEU A 20 -2.35 -26.21 15.02
CA LEU A 20 -2.38 -25.03 14.17
C LEU A 20 -1.49 -23.88 14.64
N ILE A 21 -1.24 -22.95 13.72
CA ILE A 21 -0.67 -21.64 14.03
C ILE A 21 -1.85 -20.67 14.09
N HIS A 22 -1.97 -19.97 15.22
CA HIS A 22 -3.06 -19.04 15.45
C HIS A 22 -3.01 -17.83 14.50
N GLY A 23 -4.19 -17.26 14.21
CA GLY A 23 -4.32 -16.03 13.43
C GLY A 23 -3.93 -16.18 11.95
N SER A 24 -4.28 -17.30 11.31
CA SER A 24 -3.97 -17.54 9.90
C SER A 24 -5.16 -18.06 9.11
N GLY A 25 -5.47 -17.37 8.02
CA GLY A 25 -6.56 -17.75 7.12
C GLY A 25 -6.34 -19.13 6.48
N ASP A 26 -5.08 -19.50 6.20
CA ASP A 26 -4.75 -20.81 5.65
C ASP A 26 -5.07 -21.96 6.62
N TYR A 27 -4.86 -21.75 7.93
CA TYR A 27 -5.27 -22.70 8.95
C TYR A 27 -6.79 -22.71 9.17
N ALA A 28 -7.46 -21.57 9.08
CA ALA A 28 -8.92 -21.52 9.14
C ALA A 28 -9.58 -22.33 8.00
N ILE A 29 -9.00 -22.30 6.79
CA ILE A 29 -9.41 -23.16 5.68
C ILE A 29 -9.18 -24.63 6.00
N GLU A 30 -8.00 -24.98 6.51
CA GLU A 30 -7.65 -26.38 6.81
C GLU A 30 -8.53 -26.95 7.92
N VAL A 31 -8.86 -26.15 8.95
CA VAL A 31 -9.84 -26.50 9.99
C VAL A 31 -11.19 -26.85 9.38
N ARG A 32 -11.73 -25.98 8.53
CA ARG A 32 -12.99 -26.24 7.82
C ARG A 32 -12.88 -27.51 6.97
N ARG A 33 -11.77 -27.70 6.25
CA ARG A 33 -11.55 -28.88 5.41
C ARG A 33 -11.54 -30.17 6.24
N VAL A 34 -10.86 -30.20 7.39
CA VAL A 34 -10.81 -31.38 8.26
C VAL A 34 -12.17 -31.69 8.85
N MET A 35 -12.88 -30.68 9.36
CA MET A 35 -14.20 -30.85 9.98
C MET A 35 -15.29 -31.23 8.98
N LEU A 36 -15.23 -30.78 7.73
CA LEU A 36 -16.21 -31.16 6.69
C LEU A 36 -15.94 -32.55 6.09
N ASN A 37 -14.69 -33.02 6.12
CA ASN A 37 -14.32 -34.33 5.57
C ASN A 37 -14.47 -35.48 6.57
N ASN A 38 -14.70 -35.20 7.85
CA ASN A 38 -14.76 -36.19 8.92
C ASN A 38 -15.93 -35.91 9.84
N GLU A 39 -16.49 -36.95 10.44
CA GLU A 39 -17.56 -36.81 11.43
C GLU A 39 -16.96 -36.74 12.84
N PHE A 40 -17.22 -35.63 13.54
CA PHE A 40 -16.86 -35.43 14.93
C PHE A 40 -18.13 -35.17 15.75
N ASP A 41 -18.23 -35.80 16.91
CA ASP A 41 -19.34 -35.58 17.85
C ASP A 41 -18.95 -34.62 18.99
N CYS A 42 -17.68 -34.22 19.07
CA CYS A 42 -17.18 -33.25 20.04
C CYS A 42 -16.00 -32.45 19.47
N LEU A 43 -16.02 -31.14 19.65
CA LEU A 43 -14.92 -30.22 19.42
C LEU A 43 -14.33 -29.78 20.77
N ALA A 44 -13.04 -29.99 20.97
CA ALA A 44 -12.29 -29.48 22.12
C ALA A 44 -11.34 -28.35 21.66
N VAL A 45 -11.35 -27.23 22.39
CA VAL A 45 -10.56 -26.02 22.06
C VAL A 45 -9.70 -25.55 23.23
N PRO A 46 -8.57 -24.84 22.98
CA PRO A 46 -7.59 -24.47 23.99
C PRO A 46 -7.98 -23.12 24.61
N LEU A 47 -9.23 -23.04 25.09
CA LEU A 47 -9.79 -21.89 25.79
C LEU A 47 -10.45 -22.39 27.07
N PRO A 48 -10.47 -21.58 28.15
CA PRO A 48 -11.03 -22.02 29.41
C PRO A 48 -12.56 -21.84 29.47
N PRO A 49 -13.27 -22.65 30.27
CA PRO A 49 -14.74 -22.65 30.34
C PRO A 49 -15.40 -21.27 30.51
N SER A 50 -14.77 -20.36 31.28
CA SER A 50 -15.25 -18.99 31.54
C SER A 50 -15.44 -18.15 30.28
N PHE A 51 -14.73 -18.46 29.19
CA PHE A 51 -14.85 -17.76 27.91
C PHE A 51 -15.98 -18.31 27.02
N GLN A 52 -16.52 -19.50 27.30
CA GLN A 52 -17.41 -20.20 26.36
C GLN A 52 -18.62 -19.37 25.95
N ALA A 53 -19.38 -18.86 26.92
CA ALA A 53 -20.63 -18.16 26.64
C ALA A 53 -20.42 -16.90 25.79
N ASN A 54 -19.40 -16.10 26.12
CA ASN A 54 -19.14 -14.83 25.43
C ASN A 54 -18.41 -15.01 24.10
N VAL A 55 -17.54 -16.01 23.97
CA VAL A 55 -16.91 -16.34 22.67
C VAL A 55 -17.95 -16.87 21.69
N GLU A 56 -18.81 -17.80 22.10
CA GLU A 56 -19.90 -18.29 21.24
C GLU A 56 -20.88 -17.15 20.87
N ARG A 57 -21.19 -16.26 21.82
CA ARG A 57 -22.00 -15.07 21.55
C ARG A 57 -21.30 -14.12 20.58
N GLY A 58 -20.01 -13.84 20.74
CA GLY A 58 -19.23 -13.01 19.83
C GLY A 58 -19.22 -13.57 18.40
N ILE A 59 -19.03 -14.89 18.26
CA ILE A 59 -19.06 -15.59 16.96
C ILE A 59 -20.41 -15.38 16.24
N SER A 60 -21.52 -15.30 16.97
CA SER A 60 -22.85 -15.06 16.37
C SER A 60 -22.99 -13.69 15.70
N PHE A 61 -22.10 -12.73 15.98
CA PHE A 61 -22.07 -11.40 15.37
C PHE A 61 -21.09 -11.28 14.18
N LEU A 62 -20.35 -12.35 13.84
CA LEU A 62 -19.56 -12.36 12.61
C LEU A 62 -20.46 -12.11 11.39
N PRO A 63 -20.03 -11.26 10.42
CA PRO A 63 -18.64 -10.84 10.17
C PRO A 63 -18.15 -9.61 10.95
N SER A 64 -18.93 -8.99 11.84
CA SER A 64 -18.41 -7.89 12.64
C SER A 64 -17.42 -8.38 13.70
N ILE A 65 -16.28 -7.70 13.79
CA ILE A 65 -15.17 -8.12 14.65
C ILE A 65 -15.41 -7.69 16.10
N THR A 66 -15.35 -8.66 17.00
CA THR A 66 -15.45 -8.45 18.45
C THR A 66 -14.23 -9.05 19.17
N ALA A 67 -14.04 -8.68 20.42
CA ALA A 67 -13.10 -9.32 21.32
C ALA A 67 -13.78 -9.65 22.65
N VAL A 68 -13.37 -10.76 23.27
CA VAL A 68 -13.83 -11.16 24.60
C VAL A 68 -12.68 -10.93 25.57
N LEU A 69 -12.87 -10.04 26.54
CA LEU A 69 -11.85 -9.65 27.52
C LEU A 69 -12.22 -10.20 28.91
N GLN A 70 -11.21 -10.54 29.69
CA GLN A 70 -11.29 -10.91 31.10
C GLN A 70 -10.29 -10.07 31.89
N GLU A 71 -10.77 -9.31 32.87
CA GLU A 71 -9.90 -8.52 33.73
C GLU A 71 -9.11 -9.44 34.67
N GLU A 72 -7.81 -9.19 34.80
CA GLU A 72 -6.92 -9.92 35.70
C GLU A 72 -6.79 -9.17 37.04
N PRO A 73 -6.72 -9.87 38.19
CA PRO A 73 -6.58 -9.20 39.47
C PRO A 73 -5.22 -8.49 39.60
N PRO A 74 -5.13 -7.35 40.32
CA PRO A 74 -3.88 -6.63 40.53
C PRO A 74 -2.84 -7.47 41.29
N ILE A 75 -1.54 -7.15 41.13
CA ILE A 75 -0.48 -7.95 41.77
C ILE A 75 -0.60 -7.75 43.28
N SER A 76 -0.91 -8.79 44.04
CA SER A 76 -0.90 -8.71 45.50
C SER A 76 0.54 -8.47 46.00
N GLY A 77 0.89 -7.21 46.29
CA GLY A 77 2.23 -6.83 46.75
C GLY A 77 2.55 -5.33 46.72
N SER A 78 1.85 -4.53 45.91
CA SER A 78 1.80 -3.08 46.09
C SER A 78 0.73 -2.80 47.14
N ALA A 79 1.15 -2.53 48.39
CA ALA A 79 0.24 -1.99 49.38
C ALA A 79 -0.42 -0.72 48.79
N PRO A 80 -1.76 -0.55 48.90
CA PRO A 80 -2.32 0.78 48.88
C PRO A 80 -1.79 1.44 50.15
N TRP A 81 -0.67 2.15 50.04
CA TRP A 81 -0.35 3.12 51.07
C TRP A 81 -1.50 4.12 51.03
N GLU A 82 -2.28 4.14 52.11
CA GLU A 82 -3.18 5.21 52.47
C GLU A 82 -2.36 6.51 52.52
N GLU A 83 -2.21 7.17 51.38
CA GLU A 83 -1.99 8.61 51.33
C GLU A 83 -3.26 9.20 50.72
N ASP A 84 -4.00 9.91 51.57
CA ASP A 84 -5.14 10.76 51.23
C ASP A 84 -4.68 11.90 50.28
N ASP A 85 -4.33 11.56 49.04
CA ASP A 85 -4.15 12.53 47.96
C ASP A 85 -5.23 12.26 46.90
N GLU A 86 -6.29 13.08 46.94
CA GLU A 86 -7.43 13.07 45.99
C GLU A 86 -7.05 13.48 44.54
N GLU A 87 -5.78 13.33 44.11
CA GLU A 87 -5.29 13.86 42.82
C GLU A 87 -4.56 12.87 41.87
N GLU A 88 -4.52 11.55 42.11
CA GLU A 88 -3.96 10.58 41.14
C GLU A 88 -4.80 9.28 40.98
N GLU A 89 -6.06 9.39 40.56
CA GLU A 89 -6.87 8.22 40.11
C GLU A 89 -6.50 7.70 38.70
N ASP A 90 -5.58 8.37 37.99
CA ASP A 90 -5.35 8.17 36.55
C ASP A 90 -4.38 7.04 36.17
N ASP A 91 -3.67 6.40 37.12
CA ASP A 91 -2.53 5.50 36.81
C ASP A 91 -2.70 4.02 37.25
N ILE A 92 -3.90 3.54 37.56
CA ILE A 92 -4.13 2.09 37.78
C ILE A 92 -4.20 1.38 36.42
N GLN A 93 -3.06 0.93 35.91
CA GLN A 93 -2.96 0.11 34.70
C GLN A 93 -3.67 -1.24 34.91
N ARG A 94 -4.86 -1.39 34.32
CA ARG A 94 -5.65 -2.63 34.39
C ARG A 94 -5.07 -3.66 33.42
N VAL A 95 -4.89 -4.89 33.87
CA VAL A 95 -4.40 -6.00 33.03
C VAL A 95 -5.59 -6.86 32.62
N CYS A 96 -5.63 -7.29 31.36
CA CYS A 96 -6.67 -8.14 30.82
C CYS A 96 -6.09 -9.22 29.93
N SER A 97 -6.67 -10.42 29.98
CA SER A 97 -6.50 -11.41 28.92
C SER A 97 -7.65 -11.33 27.93
N TYR A 98 -7.41 -11.66 26.65
CA TYR A 98 -8.45 -11.58 25.63
C TYR A 98 -8.41 -12.71 24.59
N VAL A 99 -9.57 -12.95 23.99
CA VAL A 99 -9.75 -13.83 22.82
C VAL A 99 -10.24 -12.99 21.64
N PRO A 100 -9.48 -12.88 20.54
CA PRO A 100 -9.95 -12.21 19.33
C PRO A 100 -11.00 -13.06 18.62
N ILE A 101 -12.16 -12.48 18.29
CA ILE A 101 -13.15 -13.12 17.41
C ILE A 101 -12.80 -12.78 15.96
N ASP A 102 -11.69 -13.37 15.50
CA ASP A 102 -11.15 -13.20 14.15
C ASP A 102 -11.63 -14.35 13.23
N PRO A 103 -12.27 -14.06 12.09
CA PRO A 103 -12.64 -15.05 11.07
C PRO A 103 -11.51 -15.96 10.57
N CYS A 104 -10.28 -15.45 10.58
CA CYS A 104 -9.07 -16.13 10.14
C CYS A 104 -8.36 -16.85 11.30
N GLN A 105 -8.87 -16.76 12.53
CA GLN A 105 -8.34 -17.54 13.65
C GLN A 105 -8.89 -18.96 13.60
N GLY A 106 -8.03 -19.97 13.50
CA GLY A 106 -8.44 -21.35 13.31
C GLY A 106 -9.32 -21.92 14.44
N VAL A 107 -9.08 -21.51 15.69
CA VAL A 107 -9.96 -21.89 16.83
C VAL A 107 -11.36 -21.30 16.69
N ILE A 108 -11.45 -20.02 16.29
CA ILE A 108 -12.73 -19.33 16.07
C ILE A 108 -13.46 -19.92 14.86
N ALA A 109 -12.73 -20.25 13.79
CA ALA A 109 -13.28 -20.95 12.63
C ALA A 109 -13.84 -22.33 13.00
N ALA A 110 -13.14 -23.09 13.85
CA ALA A 110 -13.60 -24.38 14.36
C ALA A 110 -14.89 -24.25 15.18
N LEU A 111 -14.91 -23.30 16.12
CA LEU A 111 -16.08 -23.02 16.96
C LEU A 111 -17.28 -22.59 16.12
N ARG A 112 -17.08 -21.68 15.17
CA ARG A 112 -18.13 -21.22 14.25
C ARG A 112 -18.73 -22.39 13.48
N LEU A 113 -17.89 -23.26 12.93
CA LEU A 113 -18.37 -24.44 12.20
C LEU A 113 -19.09 -25.43 13.11
N ALA A 114 -18.55 -25.71 14.31
CA ALA A 114 -19.19 -26.57 15.29
C ALA A 114 -20.56 -26.03 15.75
N MET A 115 -20.72 -24.72 15.88
CA MET A 115 -22.01 -24.09 16.16
C MET A 115 -23.02 -24.30 15.03
N MET A 116 -22.57 -24.17 13.77
CA MET A 116 -23.40 -24.37 12.58
C MET A 116 -23.83 -25.83 12.39
N GLU A 117 -22.91 -26.78 12.63
CA GLU A 117 -23.15 -28.22 12.50
C GLU A 117 -23.70 -28.87 13.78
N HIS A 118 -24.00 -28.07 14.80
CA HIS A 118 -24.50 -28.54 16.11
C HIS A 118 -23.60 -29.60 16.78
N ILE A 119 -22.28 -29.50 16.61
CA ILE A 119 -21.28 -30.34 17.29
C ILE A 119 -21.12 -29.82 18.73
N ASP A 120 -21.01 -30.72 19.71
CA ASP A 120 -20.76 -30.35 21.11
C ASP A 120 -19.39 -29.69 21.24
N ARG A 121 -19.31 -28.56 21.95
CA ARG A 121 -18.11 -27.73 22.08
C ARG A 121 -17.66 -27.71 23.54
N HIS A 122 -16.39 -28.04 23.79
CA HIS A 122 -15.80 -28.07 25.12
C HIS A 122 -14.55 -27.20 25.17
N PHE A 123 -14.55 -26.26 26.12
CA PHE A 123 -13.45 -25.37 26.44
C PHE A 123 -12.61 -26.07 27.50
N ILE A 124 -11.45 -26.59 27.11
CA ILE A 124 -10.71 -27.58 27.92
C ILE A 124 -9.44 -27.01 28.59
N ASP A 125 -9.18 -25.71 28.45
CA ASP A 125 -7.98 -25.09 29.02
C ASP A 125 -8.14 -24.68 30.50
N LEU A 126 -7.04 -24.59 31.24
CA LEU A 126 -7.04 -24.25 32.67
C LEU A 126 -7.53 -22.81 32.92
N GLU A 127 -8.37 -22.61 33.94
CA GLU A 127 -8.70 -21.27 34.43
C GLU A 127 -7.51 -20.67 35.17
N THR A 128 -7.12 -19.45 34.76
CA THR A 128 -5.95 -18.74 35.27
C THR A 128 -6.33 -17.28 35.52
N GLN A 129 -6.05 -16.77 36.72
CA GLN A 129 -6.24 -15.37 37.08
C GLN A 129 -5.38 -14.44 36.23
N ARG A 130 -4.15 -14.87 35.92
CA ARG A 130 -3.20 -14.14 35.08
C ARG A 130 -2.72 -15.00 33.95
N PHE A 131 -2.95 -14.59 32.72
CA PHE A 131 -2.62 -15.43 31.57
C PHE A 131 -1.20 -15.17 31.06
N GLU A 132 -0.39 -16.23 30.98
CA GLU A 132 0.93 -16.20 30.36
C GLU A 132 0.84 -16.54 28.87
N SER A 133 0.95 -15.52 28.03
CA SER A 133 0.95 -15.69 26.57
C SER A 133 2.31 -16.17 26.05
N ILE A 134 2.32 -17.26 25.28
CA ILE A 134 3.52 -17.80 24.63
C ILE A 134 3.37 -17.73 23.12
N SER A 135 4.35 -17.13 22.47
CA SER A 135 4.48 -17.15 21.01
C SER A 135 5.82 -17.76 20.60
N ALA A 136 5.87 -18.29 19.38
CA ALA A 136 7.09 -18.78 18.78
C ALA A 136 7.15 -18.40 17.30
N SER A 137 8.37 -18.26 16.77
CA SER A 137 8.58 -18.06 15.34
C SER A 137 8.41 -19.40 14.63
N LEU A 138 7.25 -19.59 14.01
CA LEU A 138 6.89 -20.82 13.29
C LEU A 138 6.92 -20.62 11.77
N PRO A 139 7.09 -21.70 10.98
CA PRO A 139 7.03 -21.60 9.52
C PRO A 139 5.68 -21.05 9.03
N ASP A 140 5.71 -20.41 7.87
CA ASP A 140 4.55 -19.77 7.28
C ASP A 140 3.43 -20.79 6.93
N PRO A 141 2.18 -20.58 7.41
CA PRO A 141 1.02 -21.41 7.09
C PRO A 141 0.74 -21.61 5.59
N TYR A 142 1.23 -20.72 4.72
CA TYR A 142 1.12 -20.88 3.27
C TYR A 142 1.73 -22.20 2.76
N ALA A 143 2.63 -22.82 3.53
CA ALA A 143 3.16 -24.15 3.24
C ALA A 143 2.07 -25.21 3.03
N LEU A 144 0.93 -25.07 3.72
CA LEU A 144 -0.18 -26.03 3.72
C LEU A 144 -0.79 -26.23 2.33
N LYS A 145 -0.61 -25.28 1.40
CA LYS A 145 -1.03 -25.43 0.00
C LYS A 145 -0.28 -26.51 -0.75
N LYS A 146 0.92 -26.89 -0.28
CA LYS A 146 1.79 -27.88 -0.92
C LYS A 146 2.14 -29.05 -0.02
N VAL A 147 2.07 -28.85 1.29
CA VAL A 147 2.47 -29.83 2.30
C VAL A 147 1.24 -30.20 3.12
N PRO A 148 0.80 -31.48 3.13
CA PRO A 148 -0.27 -31.93 4.02
C PRO A 148 0.04 -31.61 5.48
N LEU A 149 -1.01 -31.35 6.27
CA LEU A 149 -0.91 -30.94 7.67
C LEU A 149 0.01 -31.87 8.47
N GLU A 150 -0.09 -33.19 8.28
CA GLU A 150 0.71 -34.17 9.03
C GLU A 150 2.20 -34.03 8.76
N LYS A 151 2.56 -33.80 7.48
CA LYS A 151 3.96 -33.60 7.09
C LYS A 151 4.48 -32.25 7.57
N PHE A 152 3.64 -31.23 7.55
CA PHE A 152 3.97 -29.91 8.07
C PHE A 152 4.27 -30.01 9.57
N SER A 153 3.34 -30.56 10.35
CA SER A 153 3.50 -30.73 11.79
C SER A 153 4.72 -31.59 12.13
N ALA A 154 4.92 -32.72 11.46
CA ALA A 154 6.09 -33.58 11.66
C ALA A 154 7.43 -32.87 11.38
N ALA A 155 7.47 -31.96 10.40
CA ALA A 155 8.67 -31.19 10.08
C ALA A 155 8.97 -30.09 11.11
N VAL A 156 7.94 -29.56 11.79
CA VAL A 156 8.10 -28.50 12.80
C VAL A 156 8.50 -29.06 14.17
N LEU A 157 8.01 -30.26 14.54
CA LEU A 157 8.26 -30.87 15.85
C LEU A 157 9.72 -30.78 16.35
N PRO A 158 10.76 -31.10 15.56
CA PRO A 158 12.14 -31.06 16.03
C PRO A 158 12.67 -29.65 16.36
N ALA A 159 12.00 -28.61 15.85
CA ALA A 159 12.37 -27.21 16.06
C ALA A 159 11.62 -26.57 17.25
N LEU A 160 10.66 -27.27 17.87
CA LEU A 160 9.92 -26.78 19.01
C LEU A 160 10.77 -26.85 20.29
N ASN A 161 10.78 -25.76 21.04
CA ASN A 161 11.36 -25.75 22.38
C ASN A 161 10.40 -26.42 23.36
N LYS A 162 10.95 -26.95 24.46
CA LYS A 162 10.13 -27.38 25.60
C LYS A 162 9.38 -26.17 26.17
N LEU A 163 8.14 -26.39 26.61
CA LEU A 163 7.43 -25.38 27.38
C LEU A 163 8.17 -25.13 28.71
N PRO A 164 8.15 -23.87 29.20
CA PRO A 164 8.65 -23.55 30.52
C PRO A 164 7.82 -24.28 31.59
N GLU A 165 8.44 -24.56 32.73
CA GLU A 165 7.73 -25.06 33.91
C GLU A 165 6.76 -23.99 34.45
N GLY A 166 5.66 -24.43 35.06
CA GLY A 166 4.59 -23.55 35.54
C GLY A 166 3.36 -23.57 34.63
N GLN A 167 2.65 -22.43 34.59
CA GLN A 167 1.33 -22.31 33.96
C GLN A 167 1.23 -22.92 32.54
N PRO A 168 2.20 -22.70 31.62
CA PRO A 168 2.11 -23.25 30.27
C PRO A 168 2.04 -24.77 30.21
N LEU A 169 2.85 -25.46 31.02
CA LEU A 169 2.85 -26.91 31.08
C LEU A 169 1.61 -27.43 31.83
N ASP A 170 1.18 -26.72 32.88
CA ASP A 170 0.01 -27.11 33.67
C ASP A 170 -1.29 -26.99 32.88
N ARG A 171 -1.41 -25.99 32.01
CA ARG A 171 -2.47 -25.88 30.99
C ARG A 171 -2.52 -27.12 30.09
N CYS A 172 -1.37 -27.60 29.60
CA CYS A 172 -1.29 -28.81 28.79
C CYS A 172 -1.74 -30.07 29.56
N LYS A 173 -1.34 -30.19 30.84
CA LYS A 173 -1.80 -31.29 31.72
C LYS A 173 -3.31 -31.25 31.95
N MET A 174 -3.87 -30.07 32.20
CA MET A 174 -5.31 -29.88 32.39
C MET A 174 -6.10 -30.24 31.13
N MET A 175 -5.67 -29.73 29.96
CA MET A 175 -6.26 -30.08 28.67
C MET A 175 -6.24 -31.60 28.43
N ALA A 176 -5.12 -32.25 28.69
CA ALA A 176 -4.99 -33.71 28.57
C ALA A 176 -5.92 -34.46 29.55
N HIS A 177 -6.07 -33.99 30.78
CA HIS A 177 -6.99 -34.56 31.77
C HIS A 177 -8.44 -34.47 31.29
N ARG A 178 -8.90 -33.29 30.88
CA ARG A 178 -10.27 -33.07 30.39
C ARG A 178 -10.56 -33.85 29.11
N LEU A 179 -9.59 -34.00 28.22
CA LEU A 179 -9.72 -34.87 27.03
C LEU A 179 -10.03 -36.33 27.40
N ARG A 180 -9.45 -36.88 28.47
CA ARG A 180 -9.79 -38.23 28.94
C ARG A 180 -11.22 -38.32 29.46
N GLU A 181 -11.71 -37.26 30.09
CA GLU A 181 -13.10 -37.21 30.54
C GLU A 181 -14.08 -37.15 29.37
N LEU A 182 -13.74 -36.38 28.33
CA LEU A 182 -14.50 -36.33 27.09
C LEU A 182 -14.49 -37.68 26.36
N GLU A 183 -13.36 -38.40 26.33
CA GLU A 183 -13.26 -39.71 25.68
C GLU A 183 -14.23 -40.76 26.26
N LYS A 184 -14.58 -40.62 27.55
CA LYS A 184 -15.59 -41.48 28.21
C LYS A 184 -17.00 -41.24 27.68
N LYS A 185 -17.29 -40.02 27.21
CA LYS A 185 -18.64 -39.57 26.79
C LYS A 185 -18.82 -39.61 25.27
N TYR A 186 -17.78 -39.25 24.51
CA TYR A 186 -17.84 -39.04 23.06
C TYR A 186 -17.10 -40.14 22.29
N LYS A 187 -17.45 -40.32 21.01
CA LYS A 187 -16.90 -41.38 20.14
C LYS A 187 -15.81 -40.85 19.20
N SER A 188 -15.90 -39.59 18.77
CA SER A 188 -15.05 -38.95 17.78
C SER A 188 -14.80 -37.48 18.16
N ILE A 189 -13.70 -37.24 18.88
CA ILE A 189 -13.32 -35.92 19.38
C ILE A 189 -12.27 -35.31 18.45
N LEU A 190 -12.48 -34.05 18.06
CA LEU A 190 -11.47 -33.21 17.44
C LEU A 190 -10.90 -32.23 18.48
N LEU A 191 -9.60 -32.33 18.77
CA LEU A 191 -8.85 -31.31 19.50
C LEU A 191 -8.25 -30.33 18.50
N VAL A 192 -8.63 -29.06 18.58
CA VAL A 192 -7.94 -27.97 17.88
C VAL A 192 -7.03 -27.29 18.89
N CYS A 193 -5.72 -27.24 18.65
CA CYS A 193 -4.76 -26.66 19.60
C CYS A 193 -3.57 -26.02 18.89
N SER A 194 -2.81 -25.19 19.62
CA SER A 194 -1.56 -24.64 19.11
C SER A 194 -0.57 -25.76 18.77
N LEU A 195 0.17 -25.58 17.68
CA LEU A 195 1.29 -26.45 17.32
C LEU A 195 2.36 -26.50 18.42
N LEU A 196 2.45 -25.46 19.26
CA LEU A 196 3.36 -25.39 20.40
C LEU A 196 2.94 -26.31 21.55
N ASP A 197 1.63 -26.41 21.80
CA ASP A 197 1.08 -27.14 22.95
C ASP A 197 0.85 -28.61 22.62
N TRP A 198 0.57 -28.91 21.35
CA TRP A 198 0.21 -30.25 20.89
C TRP A 198 1.12 -31.38 21.41
N PRO A 199 2.46 -31.31 21.31
CA PRO A 199 3.34 -32.40 21.76
C PRO A 199 3.18 -32.66 23.27
N TRP A 200 3.00 -31.59 24.04
CA TRP A 200 2.94 -31.65 25.50
C TRP A 200 1.57 -32.08 26.00
N ILE A 201 0.48 -31.70 25.31
CA ILE A 201 -0.84 -32.28 25.53
C ILE A 201 -0.83 -33.78 25.23
N HIS A 202 -0.20 -34.19 24.12
CA HIS A 202 -0.05 -35.59 23.75
C HIS A 202 0.72 -36.38 24.82
N ASP A 203 1.90 -35.89 25.24
CA ASP A 203 2.72 -36.58 26.23
C ASP A 203 2.02 -36.64 27.60
N ALA A 204 1.41 -35.53 28.04
CA ALA A 204 0.61 -35.52 29.27
C ALA A 204 -0.57 -36.50 29.20
N TYR A 205 -1.18 -36.68 28.01
CA TYR A 205 -2.25 -37.65 27.78
C TYR A 205 -1.76 -39.10 27.84
N ILE A 206 -0.62 -39.43 27.21
CA ILE A 206 -0.09 -40.79 27.18
C ILE A 206 0.48 -41.21 28.53
N GLU A 207 1.25 -40.33 29.18
CA GLU A 207 1.97 -40.65 30.42
C GLU A 207 1.09 -40.64 31.67
N GLN A 208 -0.17 -40.22 31.55
CA GLN A 208 -1.05 -40.10 32.72
C GLN A 208 -0.46 -39.24 33.83
N MET A 209 0.15 -38.12 33.43
CA MET A 209 0.70 -37.16 34.36
C MET A 209 -0.33 -36.75 35.42
N PRO A 210 0.07 -36.70 36.70
CA PRO A 210 -0.83 -36.29 37.77
C PRO A 210 -1.24 -34.82 37.59
N LEU A 211 -2.49 -34.53 37.91
CA LEU A 211 -3.00 -33.17 37.94
C LEU A 211 -2.73 -32.61 39.34
N GLU A 212 -1.80 -31.66 39.42
CA GLU A 212 -1.41 -30.99 40.67
C GLU A 212 -2.01 -29.57 40.79
N VAL A 213 -2.77 -29.15 39.78
CA VAL A 213 -3.31 -27.80 39.64
C VAL A 213 -4.82 -27.86 39.42
N GLU A 214 -5.55 -26.99 40.11
CA GLU A 214 -7.00 -26.82 39.99
C GLU A 214 -7.33 -25.50 39.30
N ASP A 215 -8.57 -25.37 38.81
CA ASP A 215 -9.05 -24.12 38.21
C ASP A 215 -9.08 -22.98 39.24
N GLU A 216 -8.49 -21.85 38.87
CA GLU A 216 -8.52 -20.65 39.71
C GLU A 216 -9.86 -19.91 39.59
N GLU A 217 -10.23 -19.16 40.63
CA GLU A 217 -11.40 -18.27 40.57
C GLU A 217 -11.04 -17.04 39.73
N VAL A 218 -11.79 -16.82 38.64
CA VAL A 218 -11.55 -15.78 37.64
C VAL A 218 -12.73 -14.82 37.52
N ASN A 219 -12.45 -13.62 37.03
CA ASN A 219 -13.48 -12.63 36.75
C ASN A 219 -14.36 -13.01 35.55
N GLU A 220 -15.56 -12.43 35.50
CA GLU A 220 -16.46 -12.58 34.34
C GLU A 220 -15.85 -11.97 33.08
N THR A 221 -16.18 -12.56 31.93
CA THR A 221 -15.75 -12.06 30.63
C THR A 221 -16.74 -11.03 30.07
N ASN A 222 -16.25 -10.08 29.28
CA ASN A 222 -17.06 -9.05 28.63
C ASN A 222 -16.76 -8.99 27.12
N ILE A 223 -17.79 -8.74 26.32
CA ILE A 223 -17.66 -8.60 24.85
C ILE A 223 -17.53 -7.13 24.50
N TYR A 224 -16.57 -6.82 23.64
CA TYR A 224 -16.35 -5.49 23.09
C TYR A 224 -16.32 -5.51 21.57
N THR A 225 -16.82 -4.44 20.95
CA THR A 225 -16.73 -4.20 19.51
C THR A 225 -15.38 -3.60 19.18
N ALA A 226 -14.62 -4.22 18.28
CA ALA A 226 -13.31 -3.69 17.90
C ALA A 226 -13.45 -2.44 17.02
N ASP A 227 -12.65 -1.40 17.29
CA ASP A 227 -12.59 -0.23 16.42
C ASP A 227 -12.03 -0.61 15.05
N SER A 228 -12.80 -0.34 14.00
CA SER A 228 -12.43 -0.55 12.61
C SER A 228 -11.08 0.06 12.22
N GLU A 229 -10.69 1.19 12.84
CA GLU A 229 -9.41 1.85 12.52
C GLU A 229 -8.20 1.11 13.12
N THR A 230 -8.44 0.26 14.13
CA THR A 230 -7.40 -0.44 14.91
C THR A 230 -7.34 -1.94 14.67
N LEU A 231 -8.11 -2.48 13.72
CA LEU A 231 -8.21 -3.92 13.46
C LEU A 231 -6.87 -4.61 13.14
N LEU A 232 -5.88 -3.87 12.63
CA LEU A 232 -4.51 -4.38 12.42
C LEU A 232 -3.87 -4.96 13.68
N PHE A 233 -4.26 -4.49 14.87
CA PHE A 233 -3.70 -4.93 16.13
C PHE A 233 -4.43 -6.13 16.74
N LEU A 234 -5.61 -6.47 16.21
CA LEU A 234 -6.46 -7.54 16.72
C LEU A 234 -6.47 -8.77 15.80
N LEU A 235 -6.51 -8.57 14.49
CA LEU A 235 -6.60 -9.64 13.49
C LEU A 235 -5.23 -10.25 13.21
N GLY A 236 -5.20 -11.56 12.96
CA GLY A 236 -3.95 -12.25 12.59
C GLY A 236 -3.51 -11.99 11.15
N GLU A 237 -4.48 -11.88 10.24
CA GLU A 237 -4.28 -11.48 8.85
C GLU A 237 -4.55 -9.97 8.66
N LEU A 238 -4.12 -9.41 7.52
CA LEU A 238 -4.45 -8.01 7.21
C LEU A 238 -5.98 -7.83 7.15
N PRO A 239 -6.56 -6.77 7.73
CA PRO A 239 -8.00 -6.52 7.72
C PRO A 239 -8.63 -6.66 6.33
N TYR A 240 -7.96 -6.15 5.29
CA TYR A 240 -8.42 -6.29 3.92
C TYR A 240 -8.54 -7.76 3.48
N ILE A 241 -7.53 -8.57 3.78
CA ILE A 241 -7.48 -10.00 3.44
C ILE A 241 -8.53 -10.78 4.25
N THR A 242 -8.68 -10.48 5.55
CA THR A 242 -9.77 -11.04 6.38
C THR A 242 -11.14 -10.72 5.80
N GLY A 243 -11.33 -9.50 5.29
CA GLY A 243 -12.53 -9.10 4.55
C GLY A 243 -12.76 -9.95 3.31
N LEU A 244 -11.72 -10.26 2.53
CA LEU A 244 -11.83 -11.15 1.37
C LEU A 244 -12.23 -12.58 1.76
N TYR A 245 -11.72 -13.11 2.87
CA TYR A 245 -12.13 -14.42 3.37
C TYR A 245 -13.63 -14.46 3.76
N GLU A 246 -14.15 -13.43 4.42
CA GLU A 246 -15.58 -13.35 4.73
C GLU A 246 -16.45 -13.14 3.49
N ALA A 247 -16.00 -12.29 2.55
CA ALA A 247 -16.70 -12.10 1.27
C ALA A 247 -16.81 -13.43 0.51
N ALA A 248 -15.69 -14.14 0.36
CA ALA A 248 -15.64 -15.45 -0.30
C ALA A 248 -16.54 -16.48 0.42
N ARG A 249 -16.56 -16.48 1.76
CA ARG A 249 -17.46 -17.33 2.54
C ARG A 249 -18.94 -17.02 2.29
N SER A 250 -19.31 -15.74 2.19
CA SER A 250 -20.70 -15.34 1.94
C SER A 250 -21.16 -15.63 0.50
N GLU A 251 -20.25 -15.47 -0.47
CA GLU A 251 -20.52 -15.65 -1.90
C GLU A 251 -20.31 -17.10 -2.38
N LEU A 252 -19.80 -17.98 -1.50
CA LEU A 252 -19.38 -19.34 -1.83
C LEU A 252 -18.31 -19.38 -2.95
N ASN A 253 -17.45 -18.37 -2.98
CA ASN A 253 -16.31 -18.30 -3.89
C ASN A 253 -15.15 -19.16 -3.38
N ASP A 254 -14.19 -19.44 -4.27
CA ASP A 254 -12.94 -20.10 -3.90
C ASP A 254 -12.10 -19.18 -3.01
N ASP A 255 -11.77 -19.67 -1.81
CA ASP A 255 -10.91 -18.98 -0.84
C ASP A 255 -9.53 -19.65 -0.72
N GLU A 256 -9.23 -20.69 -1.50
CA GLU A 256 -8.05 -21.53 -1.30
C GLU A 256 -6.73 -20.78 -1.42
N ASN A 257 -6.63 -19.68 -2.18
CA ASN A 257 -5.37 -18.96 -2.39
C ASN A 257 -5.41 -17.49 -1.94
N LEU A 258 -6.37 -17.09 -1.11
CA LEU A 258 -6.54 -15.68 -0.71
C LEU A 258 -5.35 -15.10 0.06
N SER A 259 -4.53 -15.92 0.73
CA SER A 259 -3.27 -15.46 1.34
C SER A 259 -2.28 -14.86 0.32
N VAL A 260 -2.37 -15.20 -0.96
CA VAL A 260 -1.54 -14.63 -2.05
C VAL A 260 -2.35 -13.81 -3.04
N ASP A 261 -3.51 -14.31 -3.46
CA ASP A 261 -4.36 -13.62 -4.42
C ASP A 261 -5.00 -12.37 -3.80
N GLY A 262 -5.28 -12.38 -2.49
CA GLY A 262 -5.73 -11.21 -1.75
C GLY A 262 -4.70 -10.07 -1.74
N ILE A 263 -3.40 -10.38 -1.77
CA ILE A 263 -2.35 -9.36 -1.92
C ILE A 263 -2.38 -8.72 -3.31
N LYS A 264 -2.66 -9.51 -4.35
CA LYS A 264 -2.80 -8.98 -5.71
C LYS A 264 -4.02 -8.10 -5.81
N GLU A 265 -5.15 -8.54 -5.23
CA GLU A 265 -6.38 -7.76 -5.18
C GLU A 265 -6.18 -6.44 -4.42
N LEU A 266 -5.54 -6.49 -3.24
CA LEU A 266 -5.15 -5.32 -2.46
C LEU A 266 -4.34 -4.33 -3.31
N ALA A 267 -3.32 -4.81 -4.01
CA ALA A 267 -2.49 -3.96 -4.86
C ALA A 267 -3.23 -3.37 -6.06
N LEU A 268 -4.21 -4.08 -6.62
CA LEU A 268 -5.06 -3.59 -7.70
C LEU A 268 -6.06 -2.54 -7.19
N THR A 269 -6.69 -2.78 -6.05
CA THR A 269 -7.59 -1.84 -5.37
C THR A 269 -6.84 -0.56 -5.01
N ALA A 270 -5.65 -0.66 -4.42
CA ALA A 270 -4.80 0.48 -4.11
C ALA A 270 -4.38 1.24 -5.39
N ARG A 271 -4.09 0.54 -6.49
CA ARG A 271 -3.78 1.17 -7.78
C ARG A 271 -4.97 1.97 -8.32
N ASP A 272 -6.17 1.41 -8.24
CA ASP A 272 -7.36 2.04 -8.79
C ASP A 272 -7.72 3.29 -7.96
N ARG A 273 -7.56 3.24 -6.63
CA ARG A 273 -7.63 4.41 -5.74
C ARG A 273 -6.58 5.47 -6.06
N TYR A 274 -5.32 5.06 -6.17
CA TYR A 274 -4.22 5.94 -6.58
C TYR A 274 -4.52 6.67 -7.89
N ARG A 275 -5.09 5.94 -8.87
CA ARG A 275 -5.47 6.51 -10.17
C ARG A 275 -6.65 7.49 -10.06
N LEU A 276 -7.65 7.17 -9.24
CA LEU A 276 -8.80 8.05 -9.01
C LEU A 276 -8.38 9.35 -8.31
N GLU A 277 -7.50 9.24 -7.32
CA GLU A 277 -7.03 10.35 -6.51
C GLU A 277 -6.10 11.30 -7.30
N LEU A 278 -5.08 10.76 -7.96
CA LEU A 278 -4.06 11.56 -8.63
C LEU A 278 -4.38 11.85 -10.09
N LYS A 279 -5.27 11.08 -10.73
CA LYS A 279 -5.66 11.25 -12.15
C LYS A 279 -4.43 11.33 -13.06
N SER A 280 -4.31 12.41 -13.85
CA SER A 280 -3.18 12.67 -14.76
C SER A 280 -1.88 13.09 -14.04
N ARG A 281 -1.94 13.35 -12.73
CA ARG A 281 -0.79 13.81 -11.93
C ARG A 281 0.04 12.65 -11.39
N GLY A 282 -0.59 11.50 -11.16
CA GLY A 282 0.06 10.31 -10.60
C GLY A 282 0.80 9.50 -11.65
N ARG A 283 1.98 8.99 -11.29
CA ARG A 283 2.76 8.06 -12.11
C ARG A 283 1.90 6.87 -12.54
N LYS A 284 1.89 6.54 -13.83
CA LYS A 284 1.13 5.39 -14.32
C LYS A 284 1.69 4.08 -13.76
N ILE A 285 0.96 3.46 -12.83
CA ILE A 285 1.28 2.14 -12.30
C ILE A 285 0.82 1.06 -13.30
N THR A 286 1.72 0.74 -14.24
CA THR A 286 1.44 -0.24 -15.30
C THR A 286 1.54 -1.68 -14.78
N PRO A 287 0.98 -2.68 -15.51
CA PRO A 287 1.19 -4.10 -15.18
C PRO A 287 2.68 -4.49 -15.11
N LYS A 288 3.55 -3.80 -15.87
CA LYS A 288 5.00 -4.01 -15.79
C LYS A 288 5.57 -3.55 -14.45
N VAL A 289 5.15 -2.39 -13.96
CA VAL A 289 5.54 -1.87 -12.63
C VAL A 289 5.04 -2.80 -11.53
N LEU A 290 3.77 -3.26 -11.60
CA LEU A 290 3.24 -4.24 -10.66
C LEU A 290 3.99 -5.58 -10.71
N SER A 291 4.39 -6.05 -11.90
CA SER A 291 5.20 -7.26 -12.02
C SER A 291 6.57 -7.13 -11.33
N VAL A 292 7.19 -5.95 -11.43
CA VAL A 292 8.43 -5.64 -10.69
C VAL A 292 8.15 -5.60 -9.18
N TYR A 293 7.07 -4.94 -8.76
CA TYR A 293 6.62 -4.87 -7.37
C TYR A 293 6.42 -6.27 -6.76
N PHE A 294 5.63 -7.15 -7.37
CA PHE A 294 5.40 -8.50 -6.85
C PHE A 294 6.67 -9.36 -6.83
N ARG A 295 7.53 -9.22 -7.84
CA ARG A 295 8.83 -9.89 -7.84
C ARG A 295 9.69 -9.41 -6.67
N TYR A 296 9.66 -8.11 -6.41
CA TYR A 296 10.44 -7.49 -5.35
C TYR A 296 9.96 -7.91 -3.97
N ILE A 297 8.64 -7.84 -3.72
CA ILE A 297 8.01 -8.34 -2.49
C ILE A 297 8.38 -9.79 -2.24
N ARG A 298 8.19 -10.67 -3.23
CA ARG A 298 8.52 -12.10 -3.11
C ARG A 298 9.98 -12.29 -2.70
N ASN A 299 10.90 -11.54 -3.31
CA ASN A 299 12.31 -11.66 -2.98
C ASN A 299 12.63 -11.13 -1.56
N LEU A 300 11.97 -10.06 -1.11
CA LEU A 300 12.09 -9.54 0.25
C LEU A 300 11.55 -10.54 1.29
N SER A 301 10.36 -11.12 1.07
CA SER A 301 9.81 -12.16 1.93
C SER A 301 10.76 -13.34 2.08
N LEU A 302 11.39 -13.79 0.99
CA LEU A 302 12.36 -14.88 1.02
C LEU A 302 13.64 -14.53 1.81
N ILE A 303 14.12 -13.28 1.72
CA ILE A 303 15.26 -12.81 2.53
C ILE A 303 14.90 -12.86 4.02
N GLU A 304 13.65 -12.54 4.36
CA GLU A 304 13.12 -12.59 5.72
C GLU A 304 12.68 -13.99 6.16
N ARG A 305 12.95 -15.02 5.35
CA ARG A 305 12.58 -16.42 5.61
C ARG A 305 11.07 -16.65 5.75
N ARG A 306 10.27 -15.83 5.08
CA ARG A 306 8.79 -15.95 4.98
C ARG A 306 8.36 -16.35 3.57
N MET A 307 7.16 -16.93 3.44
CA MET A 307 6.58 -17.25 2.14
C MET A 307 5.55 -16.22 1.70
N THR A 308 4.88 -15.59 2.67
CA THR A 308 3.96 -14.47 2.51
C THR A 308 4.62 -13.17 2.98
N PRO A 309 4.30 -12.02 2.37
CA PRO A 309 4.79 -10.72 2.83
C PRO A 309 3.98 -10.18 4.00
N ASP A 310 4.67 -9.46 4.89
CA ASP A 310 4.02 -8.65 5.92
C ASP A 310 3.68 -7.24 5.41
N LEU A 311 2.90 -6.49 6.21
CA LEU A 311 2.51 -5.11 5.89
C LEU A 311 3.72 -4.22 5.60
N TYR A 312 4.79 -4.35 6.40
CA TYR A 312 6.01 -3.57 6.23
C TYR A 312 6.62 -3.82 4.85
N THR A 313 6.77 -5.09 4.45
CA THR A 313 7.32 -5.48 3.15
C THR A 313 6.45 -4.94 2.01
N LEU A 314 5.13 -5.04 2.12
CA LEU A 314 4.19 -4.52 1.10
C LEU A 314 4.34 -3.01 0.90
N VAL A 315 4.38 -2.25 1.99
CA VAL A 315 4.47 -0.78 1.98
C VAL A 315 5.87 -0.33 1.53
N LYS A 316 6.93 -0.95 2.05
CA LYS A 316 8.31 -0.57 1.71
C LYS A 316 8.63 -0.87 0.25
N ALA A 317 8.18 -2.00 -0.26
CA ALA A 317 8.31 -2.33 -1.68
C ALA A 317 7.53 -1.35 -2.56
N ALA A 318 6.34 -0.92 -2.13
CA ALA A 318 5.53 0.04 -2.87
C ALA A 318 6.21 1.41 -2.91
N GLN A 319 6.78 1.84 -1.78
CA GLN A 319 7.54 3.07 -1.65
C GLN A 319 8.73 3.10 -2.62
N GLN A 320 9.50 2.02 -2.67
CA GLN A 320 10.71 1.96 -3.51
C GLN A 320 10.43 1.79 -5.00
N VAL A 321 9.32 1.15 -5.36
CA VAL A 321 8.96 0.90 -6.77
C VAL A 321 8.17 2.07 -7.38
N ALA A 322 7.28 2.69 -6.61
CA ALA A 322 6.27 3.62 -7.11
C ALA A 322 6.12 4.92 -6.29
N GLY A 323 6.91 5.11 -5.23
CA GLY A 323 6.92 6.31 -4.40
C GLY A 323 5.92 6.27 -3.24
N ASP A 324 6.03 7.25 -2.33
CA ASP A 324 5.25 7.30 -1.09
C ASP A 324 3.73 7.34 -1.32
N GLN A 325 3.26 8.04 -2.36
CA GLN A 325 1.82 8.16 -2.62
C GLN A 325 1.17 6.79 -2.90
N PHE A 326 1.85 5.92 -3.64
CA PHE A 326 1.35 4.56 -3.86
C PHE A 326 1.51 3.70 -2.59
N ALA A 327 2.59 3.88 -1.84
CA ALA A 327 2.80 3.18 -0.57
C ALA A 327 1.73 3.51 0.49
N ILE A 328 1.30 4.77 0.56
CA ILE A 328 0.19 5.21 1.42
C ILE A 328 -1.11 4.52 1.00
N GLN A 329 -1.42 4.50 -0.30
CA GLN A 329 -2.61 3.81 -0.81
C GLN A 329 -2.61 2.31 -0.49
N ILE A 330 -1.45 1.66 -0.53
CA ILE A 330 -1.30 0.25 -0.09
C ILE A 330 -1.55 0.12 1.41
N ALA A 331 -0.99 1.00 2.24
CA ALA A 331 -1.16 0.98 3.69
C ALA A 331 -2.62 1.24 4.12
N GLU A 332 -3.28 2.22 3.50
CA GLU A 332 -4.69 2.55 3.74
C GLU A 332 -5.61 1.40 3.32
N THR A 333 -5.38 0.84 2.13
CA THR A 333 -6.18 -0.28 1.63
C THR A 333 -6.00 -1.52 2.51
N ALA A 334 -4.79 -1.82 2.98
CA ALA A 334 -4.53 -2.96 3.86
C ALA A 334 -5.28 -2.91 5.19
N ARG A 335 -5.55 -1.70 5.71
CA ARG A 335 -6.23 -1.45 6.98
C ARG A 335 -7.74 -1.59 6.92
N GLU A 336 -8.30 -1.59 5.72
CA GLU A 336 -9.74 -1.53 5.54
C GLU A 336 -10.39 -2.88 5.74
N TYR A 337 -11.50 -2.88 6.48
CA TYR A 337 -12.36 -4.05 6.63
C TYR A 337 -13.79 -3.67 6.24
N PRO A 338 -14.44 -4.39 5.31
CA PRO A 338 -15.70 -3.94 4.73
C PRO A 338 -16.92 -4.19 5.64
N PHE A 339 -16.84 -5.06 6.65
CA PHE A 339 -18.00 -5.50 7.44
C PHE A 339 -18.12 -4.81 8.80
N VAL A 340 -18.31 -3.49 8.79
CA VAL A 340 -18.53 -2.69 10.00
C VAL A 340 -20.03 -2.51 10.26
N HIS A 341 -20.54 -3.14 11.32
CA HIS A 341 -21.94 -3.01 11.75
C HIS A 341 -22.02 -2.44 13.17
N LEU A 342 -23.14 -1.79 13.47
CA LEU A 342 -23.42 -1.32 14.83
C LEU A 342 -23.79 -2.54 15.70
N LEU A 343 -22.98 -2.82 16.70
CA LEU A 343 -23.20 -3.90 17.66
C LEU A 343 -23.67 -3.36 19.01
N PRO A 344 -24.33 -4.18 19.85
CA PRO A 344 -24.84 -3.78 21.16
C PRO A 344 -23.74 -3.74 22.25
N PHE A 345 -22.46 -3.73 21.88
CA PHE A 345 -21.33 -3.79 22.79
C PHE A 345 -20.51 -2.52 22.71
N ASP A 346 -19.87 -2.16 23.83
CA ASP A 346 -18.98 -1.02 23.89
C ASP A 346 -17.82 -1.16 22.90
N LYS A 347 -17.45 -0.04 22.29
CA LYS A 347 -16.37 0.02 21.32
C LYS A 347 -15.02 0.07 22.06
N ILE A 348 -14.04 -0.70 21.62
CA ILE A 348 -12.68 -0.68 22.18
C ILE A 348 -11.65 -0.53 21.06
N SER A 349 -10.66 0.33 21.29
CA SER A 349 -9.56 0.58 20.35
C SER A 349 -8.36 -0.25 20.75
N PHE A 350 -7.79 -1.01 19.81
CA PHE A 350 -6.62 -1.84 20.08
C PHE A 350 -5.34 -1.10 19.72
N GLY A 351 -4.35 -1.27 20.57
CA GLY A 351 -2.96 -0.95 20.33
C GLY A 351 -2.10 -2.19 20.50
N ILE A 352 -0.83 -1.98 20.76
CA ILE A 352 0.16 -3.05 20.88
C ILE A 352 0.14 -3.51 22.32
N GLU A 353 -0.30 -4.74 22.57
CA GLU A 353 -0.41 -5.28 23.94
C GLU A 353 -1.22 -4.34 24.86
N GLN A 354 -2.06 -3.50 24.26
CA GLN A 354 -2.82 -2.46 24.95
C GLN A 354 -4.17 -2.28 24.27
N ALA A 355 -5.17 -1.85 25.03
CA ALA A 355 -6.43 -1.37 24.48
C ALA A 355 -6.98 -0.19 25.27
N GLN A 356 -7.78 0.62 24.60
CA GLN A 356 -8.36 1.83 25.15
C GLN A 356 -9.87 1.82 24.97
N LEU A 357 -10.60 2.07 26.05
CA LEU A 357 -12.04 2.34 26.01
C LEU A 357 -12.34 3.81 25.67
N PRO A 358 -13.57 4.13 25.21
CA PRO A 358 -13.92 5.50 24.79
C PRO A 358 -13.91 6.51 25.95
N ASN A 359 -14.00 6.02 27.19
CA ASN A 359 -13.89 6.81 28.41
C ASN A 359 -12.44 7.16 28.78
N GLY A 360 -11.45 6.66 28.04
CA GLY A 360 -10.02 6.88 28.29
C GLY A 360 -9.32 5.78 29.08
N THR A 361 -10.05 4.81 29.64
CA THR A 361 -9.45 3.71 30.42
C THR A 361 -8.54 2.85 29.54
N MET A 362 -7.31 2.64 30.00
CA MET A 362 -6.29 1.82 29.33
C MET A 362 -6.19 0.43 29.96
N PHE A 363 -6.03 -0.58 29.11
CA PHE A 363 -5.77 -1.96 29.51
C PHE A 363 -4.46 -2.44 28.91
N GLU A 364 -3.68 -3.19 29.67
CA GLU A 364 -2.62 -4.05 29.15
C GLU A 364 -3.21 -5.40 28.75
N LEU A 365 -2.86 -5.92 27.59
CA LEU A 365 -3.54 -7.05 26.95
C LEU A 365 -2.64 -8.27 26.72
N SER A 366 -3.08 -9.40 27.25
CA SER A 366 -2.52 -10.73 26.98
C SER A 366 -3.41 -11.53 26.03
N ASN A 367 -2.93 -11.83 24.81
CA ASN A 367 -3.69 -12.62 23.84
C ASN A 367 -3.67 -14.11 24.19
N ARG A 368 -4.84 -14.74 24.35
CA ARG A 368 -5.00 -16.18 24.62
C ARG A 368 -4.80 -17.08 23.39
N LEU A 369 -4.85 -16.51 22.18
CA LEU A 369 -4.61 -17.20 20.91
C LEU A 369 -3.50 -16.48 20.11
N PRO A 370 -2.27 -16.39 20.66
CA PRO A 370 -1.19 -15.62 20.05
C PRO A 370 -0.68 -16.27 18.76
N GLY A 371 -0.60 -15.47 17.69
CA GLY A 371 -0.01 -15.88 16.41
C GLY A 371 1.52 -15.78 16.41
N ASN A 372 2.08 -15.66 15.20
CA ASN A 372 3.52 -15.41 15.03
C ASN A 372 3.92 -14.05 15.63
N PRO A 373 5.12 -13.93 16.24
CA PRO A 373 5.58 -12.69 16.84
C PRO A 373 5.72 -11.57 15.81
N ILE A 374 5.30 -10.36 16.20
CA ILE A 374 5.34 -9.15 15.38
C ILE A 374 6.63 -8.37 15.70
N SER A 375 7.26 -7.77 14.69
CA SER A 375 8.47 -6.96 14.86
C SER A 375 8.25 -5.51 14.47
N TRP A 376 8.75 -4.59 15.31
CA TRP A 376 8.70 -3.16 15.07
C TRP A 376 9.66 -2.74 13.96
N ARG A 377 9.13 -2.01 12.99
CA ARG A 377 9.92 -1.42 11.91
C ARG A 377 9.40 -0.04 11.55
N ASN A 378 10.33 0.89 11.39
CA ASN A 378 10.00 2.26 11.03
C ASN A 378 9.87 2.39 9.50
N CYS A 379 8.76 2.97 9.05
CA CYS A 379 8.53 3.32 7.66
C CYS A 379 8.13 4.80 7.58
N GLU A 380 9.05 5.64 7.11
CA GLU A 380 8.77 7.05 6.88
C GLU A 380 7.96 7.21 5.60
N LEU A 381 6.71 7.66 5.74
CA LEU A 381 5.83 8.06 4.66
C LEU A 381 5.45 9.52 4.90
N THR A 382 5.45 10.36 3.85
CA THR A 382 4.82 11.69 3.98
C THR A 382 3.40 11.65 3.46
N PRO A 383 2.39 11.64 4.35
CA PRO A 383 1.01 11.73 3.94
C PRO A 383 0.73 13.11 3.32
N LYS A 384 -0.37 13.19 2.58
CA LYS A 384 -0.92 14.49 2.21
C LYS A 384 -1.36 15.22 3.48
N PRO A 385 -1.18 16.56 3.52
CA PRO A 385 -1.70 17.34 4.63
C PRO A 385 -3.23 17.19 4.70
N PRO A 386 -3.83 17.09 5.90
CA PRO A 386 -5.28 16.97 6.03
C PRO A 386 -5.97 18.23 5.53
N LYS A 387 -7.19 18.09 4.98
CA LYS A 387 -7.96 19.19 4.36
C LYS A 387 -8.05 20.46 5.21
N PRO A 388 -8.33 20.39 6.53
CA PRO A 388 -8.40 21.60 7.36
C PRO A 388 -7.12 22.45 7.35
N LYS A 389 -5.94 21.80 7.25
CA LYS A 389 -4.66 22.52 7.14
C LYS A 389 -4.47 23.13 5.75
N GLN A 390 -4.91 22.44 4.71
CA GLN A 390 -4.86 22.98 3.35
C GLN A 390 -5.72 24.24 3.23
N ASP A 391 -6.94 24.21 3.79
CA ASP A 391 -7.86 25.35 3.82
C ASP A 391 -7.27 26.53 4.60
N GLU A 392 -6.62 26.27 5.74
CA GLU A 392 -5.90 27.30 6.52
C GLU A 392 -4.80 27.98 5.71
N TRP A 393 -4.03 27.21 4.92
CA TRP A 393 -2.97 27.74 4.09
C TRP A 393 -3.49 28.52 2.89
N GLU A 394 -4.59 28.07 2.28
CA GLU A 394 -5.26 28.80 1.20
C GLU A 394 -5.76 30.16 1.69
N MET A 395 -6.37 30.23 2.87
CA MET A 395 -6.85 31.49 3.47
C MET A 395 -5.73 32.50 3.75
N ARG A 396 -4.51 32.02 4.02
CA ARG A 396 -3.33 32.87 4.28
C ARG A 396 -2.57 33.29 3.02
N TRP A 397 -3.05 32.90 1.84
CA TRP A 397 -2.36 33.17 0.59
C TRP A 397 -2.38 34.67 0.24
N ASP A 398 -1.22 35.24 -0.11
CA ASP A 398 -1.10 36.64 -0.55
C ASP A 398 -1.01 36.68 -2.08
N PRO A 399 -2.00 37.21 -2.80
CA PRO A 399 -2.01 37.23 -4.25
C PRO A 399 -0.81 37.96 -4.87
N PHE A 400 -0.14 38.85 -4.13
CA PHE A 400 0.91 39.73 -4.66
C PHE A 400 2.33 39.20 -4.47
N LYS A 401 2.52 38.07 -3.78
CA LYS A 401 3.85 37.54 -3.40
C LYS A 401 4.17 36.21 -4.07
N GLN A 402 3.92 36.08 -5.36
CA GLN A 402 4.14 34.81 -6.08
C GLN A 402 5.56 34.71 -6.63
N CYS A 403 6.21 33.57 -6.41
CA CYS A 403 7.47 33.23 -7.07
C CYS A 403 7.56 31.74 -7.38
N SER A 404 8.45 31.38 -8.29
CA SER A 404 8.73 30.00 -8.67
C SER A 404 9.71 29.33 -7.69
N TRP A 405 9.75 27.99 -7.76
CA TRP A 405 10.71 27.17 -7.05
C TRP A 405 11.96 26.90 -7.93
N PRO A 406 13.14 27.48 -7.60
CA PRO A 406 14.29 27.49 -8.51
C PRO A 406 14.78 26.12 -9.01
N PRO A 407 14.76 25.03 -8.20
CA PRO A 407 15.13 23.71 -8.69
C PRO A 407 14.26 23.19 -9.85
N GLU A 408 12.98 23.56 -9.89
CA GLU A 408 12.06 23.20 -10.97
C GLU A 408 12.31 24.04 -12.22
N ASP A 409 12.62 25.33 -12.03
CA ASP A 409 13.01 26.24 -13.12
C ASP A 409 14.27 25.72 -13.84
N VAL A 410 15.28 25.31 -13.08
CA VAL A 410 16.49 24.69 -13.64
C VAL A 410 16.18 23.38 -14.38
N ALA A 411 15.23 22.58 -13.89
CA ALA A 411 14.85 21.32 -14.51
C ALA A 411 14.12 21.52 -15.84
N ILE A 412 13.17 22.46 -15.89
CA ILE A 412 12.40 22.76 -17.11
C ILE A 412 13.28 23.45 -18.16
N GLU A 413 14.25 24.27 -17.75
CA GLU A 413 15.20 24.90 -18.67
C GLU A 413 16.19 23.90 -19.29
N LYS A 414 16.66 22.91 -18.50
CA LYS A 414 17.43 21.78 -19.03
C LYS A 414 16.61 20.98 -20.05
N PHE A 415 15.33 20.75 -19.77
CA PHE A 415 14.44 20.07 -20.69
C PHE A 415 14.21 20.87 -21.98
N ARG A 416 14.01 22.19 -21.87
CA ARG A 416 13.95 23.13 -23.00
C ARG A 416 15.16 23.03 -23.92
N THR A 417 16.35 22.98 -23.33
CA THR A 417 17.60 22.80 -24.07
C THR A 417 17.60 21.47 -24.83
N SER A 418 17.19 20.38 -24.18
CA SER A 418 17.07 19.06 -24.82
C SER A 418 16.07 19.04 -25.99
N VAL A 419 14.92 19.71 -25.85
CA VAL A 419 13.92 19.85 -26.92
C VAL A 419 14.47 20.64 -28.10
N LYS A 420 15.18 21.74 -27.82
CA LYS A 420 15.86 22.55 -28.84
C LYS A 420 16.89 21.74 -29.62
N ASP A 421 17.76 21.00 -28.93
CA ASP A 421 18.79 20.18 -29.58
C ASP A 421 18.18 19.10 -30.47
N HIS A 422 17.08 18.48 -30.03
CA HIS A 422 16.32 17.53 -30.85
C HIS A 422 15.71 18.20 -32.08
N ALA A 423 15.14 19.40 -31.95
CA ALA A 423 14.57 20.13 -33.09
C ALA A 423 15.67 20.51 -34.12
N LEU A 424 16.85 20.94 -33.67
CA LEU A 424 18.00 21.21 -34.54
C LEU A 424 18.50 19.95 -35.25
N SER A 425 18.53 18.81 -34.56
CA SER A 425 18.87 17.52 -35.17
C SER A 425 17.90 17.15 -36.29
N LEU A 426 16.59 17.36 -36.09
CA LEU A 426 15.57 17.09 -37.11
C LEU A 426 15.73 17.98 -38.35
N LEU A 427 16.11 19.25 -38.19
CA LEU A 427 16.44 20.12 -39.33
C LEU A 427 17.63 19.60 -40.15
N GLY A 428 18.63 19.00 -39.49
CA GLY A 428 19.79 18.41 -40.16
C GLY A 428 19.43 17.19 -41.01
N VAL A 429 18.45 16.39 -40.58
CA VAL A 429 18.00 15.18 -41.31
C VAL A 429 17.32 15.54 -42.63
N ASP A 430 16.53 16.60 -42.69
CA ASP A 430 15.89 17.06 -43.95
C ASP A 430 16.91 17.59 -44.98
N LEU A 431 18.10 17.99 -44.53
CA LEU A 431 19.21 18.44 -45.37
C LEU A 431 20.22 17.34 -45.70
N ALA A 432 19.95 16.10 -45.26
CA ALA A 432 20.83 14.96 -45.48
C ALA A 432 21.08 14.77 -46.98
N ARG A 433 22.37 14.72 -47.34
CA ARG A 433 22.80 14.43 -48.71
C ARG A 433 23.31 13.01 -48.77
N THR A 434 22.93 12.30 -49.82
CA THR A 434 23.44 10.95 -50.07
C THR A 434 24.58 11.05 -51.08
N GLU A 435 25.72 10.44 -50.74
CA GLU A 435 26.90 10.38 -51.59
C GLU A 435 27.37 8.93 -51.74
N LYS A 436 28.07 8.63 -52.83
CA LYS A 436 28.68 7.31 -53.05
C LYS A 436 29.80 7.05 -52.05
N PHE A 437 29.84 5.85 -51.49
CA PHE A 437 30.90 5.42 -50.59
C PHE A 437 32.23 5.39 -51.33
N THR A 438 33.21 6.13 -50.82
CA THR A 438 34.57 6.17 -51.35
C THR A 438 35.56 5.69 -50.31
N THR A 439 35.79 6.48 -49.25
CA THR A 439 36.83 6.20 -48.25
C THR A 439 36.35 6.28 -46.80
N SER A 440 35.18 6.88 -46.53
CA SER A 440 34.66 7.08 -45.18
C SER A 440 33.17 6.81 -45.11
N MET A 441 32.71 6.26 -43.97
CA MET A 441 31.30 6.05 -43.67
C MET A 441 30.55 7.34 -43.26
N LYS A 442 31.18 8.52 -43.32
CA LYS A 442 30.58 9.84 -43.03
C LYS A 442 29.67 9.77 -41.79
N ASP A 443 28.38 10.09 -41.93
CA ASP A 443 27.39 10.06 -40.84
C ASP A 443 26.51 8.78 -40.85
N GLY A 444 26.92 7.77 -41.62
CA GLY A 444 26.35 6.42 -41.65
C GLY A 444 25.89 5.97 -43.05
N LEU A 445 25.45 4.73 -43.16
CA LEU A 445 24.95 4.15 -44.42
C LEU A 445 23.54 4.60 -44.76
N ASP A 446 23.30 4.97 -46.02
CA ASP A 446 21.96 5.18 -46.55
C ASP A 446 21.44 3.86 -47.14
N LEU A 447 20.77 3.07 -46.29
CA LEU A 447 20.25 1.75 -46.67
C LEU A 447 19.23 1.84 -47.81
N ARG A 448 18.42 2.90 -47.88
CA ARG A 448 17.37 3.01 -48.88
C ARG A 448 17.97 3.24 -50.27
N GLU A 449 18.91 4.18 -50.39
CA GLU A 449 19.55 4.48 -51.67
C GLU A 449 20.55 3.37 -52.07
N THR A 450 21.22 2.76 -51.10
CA THR A 450 22.06 1.56 -51.34
C THR A 450 21.25 0.39 -51.88
N LEU A 451 20.05 0.12 -51.33
CA LEU A 451 19.17 -0.93 -51.84
C LEU A 451 18.59 -0.59 -53.22
N ARG A 452 18.30 0.68 -53.48
CA ARG A 452 17.82 1.14 -54.80
C ARG A 452 18.87 0.94 -55.89
N ASN A 453 20.14 1.19 -55.56
CA ASN A 453 21.28 1.02 -56.45
C ASN A 453 22.01 -0.31 -56.23
N TRP A 454 21.35 -1.32 -55.65
CA TRP A 454 21.98 -2.60 -55.31
C TRP A 454 22.55 -3.33 -56.54
N HIS A 455 21.90 -3.15 -57.70
CA HIS A 455 22.30 -3.74 -58.97
C HIS A 455 23.64 -3.20 -59.52
N THR A 456 24.09 -2.01 -59.09
CA THR A 456 25.39 -1.44 -59.49
C THR A 456 26.52 -1.84 -58.53
N GLY A 457 26.21 -2.49 -57.40
CA GLY A 457 27.18 -2.82 -56.36
C GLY A 457 27.70 -1.60 -55.58
N GLU A 458 27.04 -0.45 -55.72
CA GLU A 458 27.50 0.82 -55.14
C GLU A 458 26.84 1.09 -53.79
N ILE A 459 27.67 1.21 -52.75
CA ILE A 459 27.23 1.55 -51.40
C ILE A 459 27.08 3.07 -51.29
N HIS A 460 25.99 3.53 -50.67
CA HIS A 460 25.70 4.95 -50.49
C HIS A 460 25.74 5.33 -49.00
N VAL A 461 26.28 6.51 -48.74
CA VAL A 461 26.56 7.05 -47.40
C VAL A 461 25.82 8.37 -47.26
N LYS A 462 25.27 8.63 -46.07
CA LYS A 462 24.59 9.88 -45.75
C LYS A 462 25.56 10.86 -45.11
N VAL A 463 25.43 12.11 -45.52
CA VAL A 463 26.16 13.28 -45.02
C VAL A 463 25.14 14.22 -44.42
N LEU A 464 25.19 14.40 -43.11
CA LEU A 464 24.38 15.36 -42.39
C LEU A 464 25.19 16.66 -42.35
N PRO A 465 24.81 17.69 -43.13
CA PRO A 465 25.48 18.98 -43.01
C PRO A 465 25.33 19.51 -41.57
N PRO A 466 26.32 20.24 -41.03
CA PRO A 466 26.20 20.85 -39.71
C PRO A 466 24.94 21.71 -39.70
N SER A 467 24.06 21.47 -38.73
CA SER A 467 22.77 22.13 -38.59
C SER A 467 22.95 23.64 -38.45
N ARG A 468 22.85 24.37 -39.56
CA ARG A 468 22.85 25.84 -39.62
C ARG A 468 21.43 26.33 -39.35
N GLY A 469 21.07 26.40 -38.09
CA GLY A 469 19.82 27.00 -37.64
C GLY A 469 19.97 27.47 -36.20
N ARG A 470 19.59 28.71 -35.92
CA ARG A 470 19.40 29.20 -34.56
C ARG A 470 17.91 29.05 -34.23
N LEU A 471 17.63 28.63 -33.00
CA LEU A 471 16.30 28.51 -32.43
C LEU A 471 16.30 29.31 -31.14
N ASP A 472 15.46 30.34 -31.09
CA ASP A 472 15.25 31.21 -29.92
C ASP A 472 13.95 30.89 -29.17
N CYS A 473 13.04 30.15 -29.80
CA CYS A 473 11.70 29.88 -29.28
C CYS A 473 11.38 28.38 -29.22
N VAL A 474 10.89 27.92 -28.06
CA VAL A 474 10.41 26.55 -27.82
C VAL A 474 9.02 26.60 -27.20
N ILE A 475 8.07 25.89 -27.82
CA ILE A 475 6.72 25.70 -27.29
C ILE A 475 6.59 24.25 -26.84
N MET A 476 6.09 24.05 -25.64
CA MET A 476 5.77 22.74 -25.08
C MET A 476 4.29 22.66 -24.77
N LEU A 477 3.57 21.80 -25.48
CA LEU A 477 2.16 21.50 -25.24
C LEU A 477 2.07 20.10 -24.65
N PHE A 478 1.78 20.03 -23.35
CA PHE A 478 1.63 18.77 -22.62
C PHE A 478 0.21 18.22 -22.70
N ASP A 479 -0.77 19.09 -22.91
CA ASP A 479 -2.16 18.76 -23.08
C ASP A 479 -2.74 19.54 -24.26
N SER A 480 -3.14 18.85 -25.32
CA SER A 480 -3.76 19.47 -26.49
C SER A 480 -4.72 18.48 -27.17
N PRO A 481 -6.01 18.82 -27.35
CA PRO A 481 -6.62 20.13 -27.10
C PRO A 481 -6.85 20.42 -25.60
N ALA A 482 -6.47 21.60 -25.14
CA ALA A 482 -6.66 22.05 -23.77
C ALA A 482 -8.04 22.69 -23.56
N ASP A 483 -8.75 22.35 -22.48
CA ASP A 483 -9.97 23.07 -22.06
C ASP A 483 -9.57 24.32 -21.25
N PRO A 484 -9.94 25.54 -21.69
CA PRO A 484 -9.65 26.77 -20.95
C PRO A 484 -10.14 26.80 -19.50
N ARG A 485 -11.16 26.00 -19.15
CA ARG A 485 -11.73 25.91 -17.79
C ARG A 485 -10.82 25.16 -16.82
N ASP A 486 -10.08 24.16 -17.31
CA ASP A 486 -9.14 23.39 -16.51
C ASP A 486 -7.85 24.17 -16.23
N TYR A 487 -7.54 25.14 -17.10
CA TYR A 487 -6.32 25.96 -17.05
C TYR A 487 -6.59 27.46 -16.83
N PRO A 488 -7.11 27.85 -15.64
CA PRO A 488 -7.39 29.24 -15.31
C PRO A 488 -6.13 30.05 -14.96
N TYR A 489 -5.03 29.39 -14.54
CA TYR A 489 -3.81 30.08 -14.14
C TYR A 489 -2.94 30.34 -15.37
N ARG A 490 -2.92 31.59 -15.82
CA ARG A 490 -2.28 32.02 -17.07
C ARG A 490 -1.42 33.22 -16.77
N LEU A 491 -0.13 33.11 -17.07
CA LEU A 491 0.81 34.16 -16.71
C LEU A 491 2.01 34.20 -17.65
N THR A 492 2.65 35.36 -17.69
CA THR A 492 3.92 35.60 -18.37
C THR A 492 4.97 35.93 -17.30
N TRP A 493 5.90 35.01 -17.05
CA TRP A 493 7.02 35.18 -16.13
C TRP A 493 8.25 35.73 -16.86
N HIS A 494 8.79 36.81 -16.31
CA HIS A 494 10.06 37.37 -16.76
C HIS A 494 11.21 36.65 -16.04
N ALA A 495 12.29 36.43 -16.78
CA ALA A 495 13.50 35.83 -16.25
C ALA A 495 14.08 36.68 -15.10
N GLU A 496 14.35 36.05 -13.94
CA GLU A 496 15.05 36.69 -12.83
C GLU A 496 16.57 36.69 -13.10
N HIS A 497 17.06 35.69 -13.83
CA HIS A 497 18.47 35.48 -14.16
C HIS A 497 18.76 35.55 -15.67
N GLN A 498 19.99 35.89 -16.05
CA GLN A 498 20.38 36.03 -17.47
C GLN A 498 20.36 34.69 -18.24
N ASP A 499 20.45 33.57 -17.53
CA ASP A 499 20.45 32.22 -18.11
C ASP A 499 19.03 31.61 -18.21
N GLU A 500 17.99 32.34 -17.79
CA GLU A 500 16.60 31.90 -17.82
C GLU A 500 15.87 32.40 -19.07
N SER A 501 14.86 31.65 -19.52
CA SER A 501 13.98 32.08 -20.59
C SER A 501 12.90 33.00 -20.05
N THR A 502 12.39 33.89 -20.91
CA THR A 502 11.06 34.48 -20.65
C THR A 502 10.00 33.42 -20.92
N LEU A 503 9.14 33.17 -19.93
CA LEU A 503 8.17 32.08 -19.92
C LEU A 503 6.76 32.64 -20.03
N ALA A 504 5.91 32.07 -20.90
CA ALA A 504 4.47 32.30 -20.84
C ALA A 504 3.75 30.96 -20.85
N PHE A 505 2.83 30.74 -19.91
CA PHE A 505 2.22 29.43 -19.71
C PHE A 505 0.75 29.50 -19.32
N PHE A 506 0.06 28.39 -19.50
CA PHE A 506 -1.25 28.13 -18.92
C PHE A 506 -1.20 26.84 -18.10
N ALA A 507 -1.79 26.88 -16.91
CA ALA A 507 -1.72 25.84 -15.89
C ALA A 507 -3.00 25.79 -15.05
N THR A 508 -3.16 24.71 -14.30
CA THR A 508 -4.26 24.56 -13.32
C THR A 508 -4.12 25.56 -12.18
N ASP A 509 -5.21 25.87 -11.46
CA ASP A 509 -5.15 26.74 -10.28
C ASP A 509 -4.29 26.11 -9.17
N HIS A 510 -3.23 26.80 -8.76
CA HIS A 510 -2.28 26.35 -7.74
C HIS A 510 -2.87 26.34 -6.33
N ARG A 511 -3.93 27.11 -6.07
CA ARG A 511 -4.56 27.20 -4.74
C ARG A 511 -5.44 26.00 -4.40
N LYS A 512 -5.88 25.26 -5.41
CA LYS A 512 -6.70 24.04 -5.23
C LYS A 512 -5.92 22.88 -4.61
N GLU A 513 -4.59 22.92 -4.65
CA GLU A 513 -3.71 21.85 -4.19
C GLU A 513 -2.57 22.43 -3.37
N MET A 514 -2.85 22.62 -2.08
CA MET A 514 -1.89 23.18 -1.12
C MET A 514 -1.01 22.05 -0.55
N VAL A 515 0.28 22.10 -0.85
CA VAL A 515 1.25 21.07 -0.44
C VAL A 515 1.91 21.41 0.89
N GLY A 516 2.01 22.70 1.21
CA GLY A 516 2.59 23.20 2.44
C GLY A 516 2.17 24.65 2.71
N PRO A 517 2.61 25.23 3.84
CA PRO A 517 2.31 26.61 4.17
C PRO A 517 2.89 27.55 3.10
N GLY A 518 2.01 28.22 2.36
CA GLY A 518 2.37 29.11 1.25
C GLY A 518 2.99 28.39 0.03
N ILE A 519 2.72 27.09 -0.14
CA ILE A 519 3.18 26.29 -1.28
C ILE A 519 1.97 25.67 -1.97
N GLY A 520 1.66 26.16 -3.17
CA GLY A 520 0.60 25.63 -4.03
C GLY A 520 1.20 24.85 -5.20
N MET A 521 0.57 23.74 -5.60
CA MET A 521 1.00 22.94 -6.75
C MET A 521 0.10 23.19 -7.95
N ALA A 522 0.70 23.45 -9.11
CA ALA A 522 0.01 23.55 -10.39
C ALA A 522 0.55 22.56 -11.41
N THR A 523 -0.25 22.30 -12.45
CA THR A 523 0.11 21.43 -13.57
C THR A 523 0.04 22.22 -14.86
N TYR A 524 1.14 22.25 -15.62
CA TYR A 524 1.20 22.87 -16.94
C TYR A 524 0.26 22.17 -17.92
N GLY A 525 -0.51 22.97 -18.67
CA GLY A 525 -1.15 22.52 -19.91
C GLY A 525 -0.25 22.80 -21.12
N GLY A 526 0.40 23.97 -21.14
CA GLY A 526 1.39 24.33 -22.13
C GLY A 526 2.20 25.56 -21.73
N ALA A 527 3.39 25.67 -22.31
CA ALA A 527 4.36 26.71 -21.99
C ALA A 527 5.17 27.14 -23.23
N LEU A 528 5.45 28.43 -23.32
CA LEU A 528 6.30 29.10 -24.30
C LEU A 528 7.58 29.58 -23.61
N PHE A 529 8.73 29.16 -24.13
CA PHE A 529 10.05 29.57 -23.67
C PHE A 529 10.74 30.41 -24.75
N LEU A 530 11.17 31.62 -24.38
CA LEU A 530 11.93 32.54 -25.23
C LEU A 530 13.33 32.77 -24.65
N PHE A 531 14.35 32.37 -25.41
CA PHE A 531 15.75 32.51 -25.02
C PHE A 531 16.60 33.00 -26.20
N PRO A 532 17.37 34.10 -26.06
CA PRO A 532 17.67 34.86 -24.83
C PRO A 532 16.46 35.58 -24.22
N PRO A 533 16.45 35.88 -22.90
CA PRO A 533 15.34 36.54 -22.24
C PRO A 533 15.10 37.94 -22.81
N ARG A 534 13.83 38.31 -23.00
CA ARG A 534 13.41 39.58 -23.60
C ARG A 534 12.13 40.08 -22.91
N PRO A 535 11.90 41.41 -22.85
CA PRO A 535 10.64 41.92 -22.34
C PRO A 535 9.52 41.60 -23.33
N VAL A 536 8.51 40.88 -22.86
CA VAL A 536 7.31 40.47 -23.62
C VAL A 536 6.10 41.05 -22.89
N SER A 537 5.12 41.61 -23.60
CA SER A 537 3.85 42.00 -22.97
C SER A 537 3.09 40.77 -22.47
N ASP A 538 2.17 40.95 -21.54
CA ASP A 538 1.33 39.85 -21.10
C ASP A 538 0.46 39.33 -22.25
N ILE A 539 0.86 38.20 -22.81
CA ILE A 539 0.26 37.63 -24.01
C ILE A 539 -1.22 37.26 -23.81
N TRP A 540 -1.64 37.04 -22.56
CA TRP A 540 -2.98 36.57 -22.21
C TRP A 540 -4.03 37.69 -22.26
N ASN A 541 -3.63 38.93 -21.98
CA ASN A 541 -4.50 40.10 -21.98
C ASN A 541 -4.27 41.04 -23.18
N ASP A 542 -3.31 40.70 -24.05
CA ASP A 542 -2.97 41.51 -25.21
C ASP A 542 -3.99 41.35 -26.35
N LEU A 543 -4.72 42.44 -26.64
CA LEU A 543 -5.76 42.50 -27.67
C LEU A 543 -5.27 42.11 -29.07
N GLN A 544 -3.97 42.22 -29.35
CA GLN A 544 -3.41 41.88 -30.66
C GLN A 544 -3.54 40.39 -30.99
N PHE A 545 -3.75 39.54 -29.98
CA PHE A 545 -3.85 38.09 -30.11
C PHE A 545 -5.29 37.55 -30.00
N ASP A 546 -6.31 38.42 -29.90
CA ASP A 546 -7.71 38.01 -29.70
C ASP A 546 -8.39 37.41 -30.94
N PHE A 547 -7.67 37.28 -32.06
CA PHE A 547 -8.17 36.64 -33.27
C PHE A 547 -8.08 35.10 -33.25
N VAL A 548 -7.53 34.51 -32.18
CA VAL A 548 -7.47 33.06 -31.96
C VAL A 548 -8.27 32.65 -30.72
N ASP A 549 -8.90 31.48 -30.80
CA ASP A 549 -9.87 31.04 -29.79
C ASP A 549 -9.24 30.12 -28.73
N THR A 550 -8.18 29.39 -29.08
CA THR A 550 -7.57 28.36 -28.21
C THR A 550 -6.32 28.87 -27.48
N LEU A 551 -6.04 28.30 -26.31
CA LEU A 551 -4.85 28.66 -25.51
C LEU A 551 -3.55 28.30 -26.26
N GLU A 552 -3.55 27.18 -26.96
CA GLU A 552 -2.40 26.71 -27.74
C GLU A 552 -2.13 27.61 -28.94
N GLU A 553 -3.18 28.04 -29.65
CA GLU A 553 -3.03 29.00 -30.75
C GLU A 553 -2.50 30.34 -30.23
N ARG A 554 -2.93 30.80 -29.06
CA ARG A 554 -2.43 32.04 -28.45
C ARG A 554 -0.93 31.95 -28.14
N LEU A 555 -0.46 30.83 -27.56
CA LEU A 555 0.97 30.57 -27.37
C LEU A 555 1.73 30.51 -28.72
N LEU A 556 1.16 29.85 -29.73
CA LEU A 556 1.76 29.74 -31.07
C LEU A 556 1.90 31.09 -31.76
N VAL A 557 0.89 31.94 -31.67
CA VAL A 557 0.91 33.29 -32.26
C VAL A 557 1.92 34.16 -31.53
N ALA A 558 1.91 34.15 -30.19
CA ALA A 558 2.90 34.87 -29.39
C ALA A 558 4.33 34.44 -29.75
N ALA A 559 4.58 33.13 -29.82
CA ALA A 559 5.86 32.58 -30.26
C ALA A 559 6.28 33.09 -31.64
N CYS A 560 5.35 33.10 -32.61
CA CYS A 560 5.63 33.58 -33.96
C CYS A 560 5.91 35.09 -34.02
N HIS A 561 5.29 35.87 -33.13
CA HIS A 561 5.44 37.32 -33.05
C HIS A 561 6.79 37.72 -32.41
N TYR A 562 7.18 37.08 -31.30
CA TYR A 562 8.38 37.45 -30.54
C TYR A 562 9.66 36.72 -30.96
N SER A 563 9.56 35.60 -31.68
CA SER A 563 10.72 34.91 -32.25
C SER A 563 11.35 35.76 -33.35
N GLU A 564 12.67 35.93 -33.32
CA GLU A 564 13.46 36.52 -34.41
C GLU A 564 13.82 35.45 -35.45
N GLU A 565 14.02 34.21 -35.02
CA GLU A 565 14.43 33.12 -35.89
C GLU A 565 13.28 32.59 -36.77
N SER A 566 13.61 32.06 -37.94
CA SER A 566 12.61 31.55 -38.90
C SER A 566 11.95 30.24 -38.47
N HIS A 567 12.58 29.52 -37.53
CA HIS A 567 12.16 28.21 -37.08
C HIS A 567 11.74 28.27 -35.62
N ILE A 568 10.69 27.52 -35.25
CA ILE A 568 10.19 27.43 -33.88
C ILE A 568 10.04 25.95 -33.53
N ALA A 569 10.57 25.52 -32.38
CA ALA A 569 10.41 24.15 -31.90
C ALA A 569 9.04 23.99 -31.21
N LEU A 570 8.30 22.94 -31.59
CA LEU A 570 6.99 22.61 -31.03
C LEU A 570 7.01 21.17 -30.52
N LEU A 571 7.02 21.02 -29.20
CA LEU A 571 6.83 19.75 -28.51
C LEU A 571 5.34 19.51 -28.29
N SER A 572 4.80 18.41 -28.83
CA SER A 572 3.39 18.03 -28.68
C SER A 572 3.19 16.54 -28.97
N GLU A 573 2.07 15.96 -28.52
CA GLU A 573 1.75 14.55 -28.78
C GLU A 573 1.49 14.30 -30.27
N ALA A 574 0.63 15.11 -30.87
CA ALA A 574 0.29 15.06 -32.30
C ALA A 574 1.07 16.12 -33.10
N PRO A 575 1.39 15.85 -34.39
CA PRO A 575 2.03 16.84 -35.25
C PRO A 575 1.13 18.06 -35.49
N PRO A 576 1.72 19.25 -35.76
CA PRO A 576 0.96 20.48 -35.97
C PRO A 576 0.02 20.34 -37.17
N GLY A 577 -1.27 20.59 -36.92
CA GLY A 577 -2.32 20.58 -37.92
C GLY A 577 -2.16 21.66 -38.98
N ILE A 578 -3.00 21.61 -40.02
CA ILE A 578 -2.96 22.56 -41.14
C ILE A 578 -3.22 24.00 -40.66
N GLY A 579 -4.11 24.20 -39.68
CA GLY A 579 -4.41 25.50 -39.08
C GLY A 579 -3.17 26.15 -38.47
N TRP A 580 -2.47 25.45 -37.58
CA TRP A 580 -1.24 25.94 -36.93
C TRP A 580 -0.13 26.26 -37.92
N ARG A 581 0.03 25.45 -38.98
CA ARG A 581 1.00 25.74 -40.05
C ARG A 581 0.64 26.99 -40.86
N ARG A 582 -0.66 27.24 -41.11
CA ARG A 582 -1.11 28.48 -41.78
C ARG A 582 -0.87 29.71 -40.90
N LEU A 583 -1.12 29.59 -39.59
CA LEU A 583 -0.83 30.64 -38.61
C LEU A 583 0.66 30.99 -38.62
N ALA A 584 1.54 30.00 -38.46
CA ALA A 584 2.98 30.23 -38.49
C ALA A 584 3.46 30.85 -39.83
N LYS A 585 2.89 30.39 -40.96
CA LYS A 585 3.22 30.93 -42.29
C LYS A 585 2.84 32.40 -42.45
N ARG A 586 1.78 32.89 -41.79
CA ARG A 586 1.41 34.33 -41.79
C ARG A 586 2.53 35.20 -41.23
N TYR A 587 3.28 34.70 -40.26
CA TYR A 587 4.44 35.36 -39.64
C TYR A 587 5.78 34.97 -40.31
N GLN A 588 5.72 34.28 -41.46
CA GLN A 588 6.90 33.76 -42.17
C GLN A 588 7.76 32.80 -41.31
N LYS A 589 7.12 32.08 -40.37
CA LYS A 589 7.77 31.10 -39.48
C LYS A 589 7.45 29.66 -39.90
N LYS A 590 8.34 28.73 -39.54
CA LYS A 590 8.17 27.28 -39.74
C LYS A 590 8.22 26.54 -38.40
N LEU A 591 7.19 25.73 -38.13
CA LEU A 591 7.11 24.90 -36.92
C LEU A 591 7.86 23.57 -37.15
N ILE A 592 8.73 23.21 -36.22
CA ILE A 592 9.44 21.92 -36.17
C ILE A 592 8.80 21.09 -35.08
N HIS A 593 8.16 19.99 -35.46
CA HIS A 593 7.50 19.10 -34.51
C HIS A 593 8.49 18.16 -33.84
N VAL A 594 8.50 18.18 -32.51
CA VAL A 594 9.16 17.17 -31.68
C VAL A 594 8.07 16.35 -31.00
N PRO A 595 7.95 15.04 -31.29
CA PRO A 595 6.96 14.20 -30.63
C PRO A 595 7.27 13.99 -29.14
N LEU A 596 6.27 14.14 -28.26
CA LEU A 596 6.41 13.85 -26.82
C LEU A 596 6.96 12.44 -26.54
N GLY A 597 6.59 11.45 -27.37
CA GLY A 597 7.03 10.06 -27.22
C GLY A 597 8.54 9.82 -27.37
N ARG A 598 9.34 10.83 -27.74
CA ARG A 598 10.80 10.74 -27.71
C ARG A 598 11.40 10.87 -26.30
N PHE A 599 10.64 11.39 -25.34
CA PHE A 599 11.08 11.56 -23.97
C PHE A 599 10.39 10.55 -23.05
N SER A 600 11.00 10.29 -21.89
CA SER A 600 10.38 9.45 -20.86
C SER A 600 9.08 10.08 -20.36
N GLN A 601 7.99 9.31 -20.33
CA GLN A 601 6.70 9.79 -19.80
C GLN A 601 6.82 10.22 -18.33
N GLU A 602 7.68 9.57 -17.57
CA GLU A 602 7.94 9.90 -16.16
C GLU A 602 8.57 11.29 -16.05
N THR A 603 9.58 11.58 -16.87
CA THR A 603 10.22 12.91 -16.94
C THR A 603 9.23 13.99 -17.38
N ILE A 604 8.40 13.72 -18.39
CA ILE A 604 7.36 14.67 -18.82
C ILE A 604 6.37 14.95 -17.69
N GLN A 605 5.90 13.92 -17.00
CA GLN A 605 4.92 14.07 -15.93
C GLN A 605 5.47 14.85 -14.74
N GLN A 606 6.73 14.61 -14.37
CA GLN A 606 7.43 15.39 -13.35
C GLN A 606 7.56 16.85 -13.74
N LEU A 607 8.01 17.13 -14.97
CA LEU A 607 8.19 18.51 -15.47
C LEU A 607 6.87 19.24 -15.69
N ARG A 608 5.77 18.51 -15.84
CA ARG A 608 4.43 19.10 -15.96
C ARG A 608 3.94 19.65 -14.62
N MET A 609 4.43 19.14 -13.50
CA MET A 609 4.08 19.62 -12.17
C MET A 609 5.09 20.68 -11.72
N PHE A 610 4.60 21.78 -11.17
CA PHE A 610 5.45 22.82 -10.59
C PHE A 610 4.77 23.45 -9.39
N HIS A 611 5.58 24.08 -8.54
CA HIS A 611 5.12 24.70 -7.32
C HIS A 611 5.23 26.22 -7.40
N VAL A 612 4.15 26.88 -7.00
CA VAL A 612 4.09 28.32 -6.80
C VAL A 612 4.28 28.58 -5.31
N LEU A 613 5.18 29.50 -4.99
CA LEU A 613 5.49 29.89 -3.63
C LEU A 613 4.90 31.27 -3.34
N ASN A 614 4.31 31.42 -2.16
CA ASN A 614 3.76 32.67 -1.63
C ASN A 614 4.83 33.55 -0.95
N GLY A 615 6.01 33.67 -1.57
CA GLY A 615 7.09 34.54 -1.12
C GLY A 615 8.47 33.91 -1.26
N GLN A 616 9.51 34.74 -1.38
CA GLN A 616 10.89 34.25 -1.50
C GLN A 616 11.38 33.60 -0.19
N GLU A 617 10.88 34.04 0.97
CA GLU A 617 11.18 33.45 2.28
C GLU A 617 10.82 31.95 2.35
N ILE A 618 9.81 31.53 1.60
CA ILE A 618 9.32 30.15 1.56
C ILE A 618 10.35 29.22 0.93
N ARG A 619 11.22 29.73 0.05
CA ARG A 619 12.31 28.97 -0.58
C ARG A 619 13.23 28.29 0.46
N SER A 620 13.33 28.85 1.67
CA SER A 620 14.16 28.29 2.75
C SER A 620 13.66 26.94 3.29
N TYR A 621 12.35 26.69 3.28
CA TYR A 621 11.75 25.47 3.82
C TYR A 621 10.94 24.68 2.79
N ALA A 622 10.72 25.21 1.58
CA ALA A 622 9.94 24.56 0.53
C ALA A 622 10.43 23.14 0.19
N ALA A 623 11.74 22.89 0.27
CA ALA A 623 12.33 21.57 0.04
C ALA A 623 11.83 20.46 1.00
N HIS A 624 11.29 20.81 2.16
CA HIS A 624 10.70 19.83 3.10
C HIS A 624 9.33 19.33 2.63
N TYR A 625 8.63 20.13 1.83
CA TYR A 625 7.28 19.84 1.33
C TYR A 625 7.29 19.40 -0.13
N ILE A 626 8.15 20.02 -0.95
CA ILE A 626 8.30 19.74 -2.38
C ILE A 626 9.29 18.60 -2.58
N ARG A 627 8.80 17.48 -3.11
CA ARG A 627 9.63 16.29 -3.39
C ARG A 627 10.00 16.21 -4.86
N LYS A 628 11.21 15.69 -5.13
CA LYS A 628 11.50 15.07 -6.43
C LYS A 628 10.68 13.78 -6.49
N ALA A 629 9.68 13.76 -7.36
CA ALA A 629 8.92 12.55 -7.65
C ALA A 629 9.78 11.48 -8.34
#